data_AF-A0A372FWH4-F1
#
_entry.id   AF-A0A372FWH4-F1
#
_cell.length_a   1.000
_cell.length_b   1.000
_cell.length_c   1.000
_cell.angle_alpha   90.00
_cell.angle_beta   90.00
_cell.angle_gamma   90.00
#
_symmetry.space_group_name_H-M   'P 1'
#
loop_
_entity.id
_entity.type
_entity.pdbx_description
1 polymer ?
#
loop_
_entity_poly.entity_id
_entity_poly.type
_entity_poly.pdbx_seq_one_letter_code
_entity_poly.pdbx_strand_id
1 'polypeptide(L)' 'MDLSGARWRKSTRSSGNGGACVEVADNLPGVVLVRDTKDRDGGTLHFNPENWQGFVNLAKQIGPVG' A
#
# COMPACT_ATOMS: atom_id res chain seq x y z
N MET A 1 -0.30 7.87 -17.58
CA MET A 1 -0.90 6.76 -16.82
C MET A 1 -2.19 7.27 -16.21
N ASP A 2 -3.34 6.72 -16.59
CA ASP A 2 -4.60 7.07 -15.92
C ASP A 2 -4.71 6.25 -14.62
N LEU A 3 -4.78 6.95 -13.49
CA LEU A 3 -4.86 6.35 -12.15
C LEU A 3 -6.27 6.51 -11.55
N SER A 4 -7.20 7.13 -12.27
CA SER A 4 -8.56 7.41 -11.79
C SER A 4 -9.36 6.14 -11.49
N GLY A 5 -9.03 5.01 -12.15
CA GLY A 5 -9.62 3.69 -11.92
C GLY A 5 -9.09 2.94 -10.69
N ALA A 6 -8.27 3.55 -9.84
CA ALA A 6 -7.72 2.91 -8.64
C ALA A 6 -8.82 2.48 -7.66
N ARG A 7 -8.88 1.18 -7.35
CA ARG A 7 -9.78 0.59 -6.36
C ARG A 7 -9.01 0.39 -5.05
N TRP A 8 -9.14 1.36 -4.15
CA TRP A 8 -8.46 1.36 -2.86
C TRP A 8 -9.05 0.32 -1.90
N ARG A 9 -8.18 -0.51 -1.33
CA ARG A 9 -8.50 -1.44 -0.24
C ARG A 9 -7.62 -1.15 0.97
N LYS A 10 -8.24 -1.08 2.15
CA LYS A 10 -7.50 -0.92 3.42
C LYS A 10 -6.75 -2.19 3.77
N SER A 11 -5.51 -2.05 4.23
CA SER A 11 -4.69 -3.18 4.67
C SER A 11 -5.15 -3.69 6.04
N THR A 12 -5.51 -4.97 6.13
CA THR A 12 -5.86 -5.64 7.38
C THR A 12 -4.68 -5.78 8.34
N ARG A 13 -3.45 -5.67 7.84
CA ARG A 13 -2.20 -5.73 8.64
C ARG A 13 -1.89 -4.44 9.39
N SER A 14 -2.55 -3.34 9.04
CA SER A 14 -2.41 -2.03 9.72
C SER A 14 -3.44 -1.83 10.84
N SER A 15 -4.07 -2.91 11.33
CA SER A 15 -5.18 -2.83 12.30
C SER A 15 -4.76 -2.76 13.77
N GLY A 16 -3.47 -2.90 14.10
CA GLY A 16 -2.96 -2.73 15.47
C GLY A 16 -2.77 -1.25 15.85
N ASN A 17 -3.03 -0.89 17.12
CA ASN A 17 -2.78 0.44 17.71
C ASN A 17 -3.50 1.66 17.08
N GLY A 18 -4.73 1.52 16.54
CA GLY A 18 -5.56 2.70 16.20
C GLY A 18 -6.18 2.74 14.81
N GLY A 19 -6.15 1.61 14.08
CA GLY A 19 -6.93 1.39 12.86
C GLY A 19 -6.12 1.43 11.56
N ALA A 20 -6.74 0.98 10.47
CA ALA A 20 -6.09 0.68 9.19
C ALA A 20 -5.51 1.91 8.46
N CYS A 21 -4.28 2.29 8.81
CA CYS A 21 -3.57 3.46 8.28
C CYS A 21 -3.02 3.32 6.85
N VAL A 22 -3.15 2.17 6.19
CA VAL A 22 -2.64 1.99 4.82
C VAL A 22 -3.73 1.54 3.86
N GLU A 23 -3.84 2.22 2.72
CA GLU A 23 -4.65 1.82 1.57
C GLU A 23 -3.76 1.42 0.39
N VAL A 24 -4.15 0.36 -0.32
CA VAL A 24 -3.45 -0.16 -1.50
C VAL A 24 -4.43 -0.26 -2.66
N ALA A 25 -4.00 0.06 -3.87
CA ALA A 25 -4.72 -0.26 -5.10
C ALA A 25 -3.79 -1.04 -6.04
N ASP A 26 -4.12 -2.31 -6.28
CA ASP A 26 -3.36 -3.28 -7.08
C ASP A 26 -4.13 -3.71 -8.35
N ASN A 27 -5.22 -3.02 -8.68
CA ASN A 27 -6.09 -3.33 -9.81
C ASN A 27 -5.70 -2.64 -11.12
N LEU A 28 -4.71 -1.75 -11.09
CA LEU A 28 -4.27 -1.02 -12.27
C LEU A 28 -3.17 -1.81 -12.99
N PRO A 29 -3.16 -1.87 -14.33
CA PRO A 29 -2.11 -2.56 -15.07
C PRO A 29 -0.74 -1.94 -14.80
N GLY A 30 0.26 -2.74 -14.42
CA GLY A 30 1.65 -2.29 -14.32
C GLY A 30 1.97 -1.34 -13.16
N VAL A 31 1.03 -1.04 -12.27
CA VAL A 31 1.28 -0.21 -11.09
C VAL A 31 0.49 -0.66 -9.87
N VAL A 32 1.15 -0.62 -8.71
CA VAL A 32 0.52 -0.74 -7.40
C VAL A 32 0.67 0.59 -6.68
N LEU A 33 -0.45 1.14 -6.22
CA LEU A 33 -0.50 2.40 -5.50
C LEU A 33 -0.61 2.13 -4.00
N VAL A 34 0.12 2.88 -3.19
CA VAL A 34 0.06 2.81 -1.73
C VAL A 34 -0.02 4.22 -1.17
N ARG A 35 -0.92 4.44 -0.21
CA ARG A 35 -1.03 5.72 0.49
C ARG A 35 -1.37 5.53 1.95
N ASP A 36 -1.12 6.58 2.73
CA ASP A 36 -1.59 6.68 4.10
C ASP A 36 -3.09 7.03 4.11
N THR A 37 -3.89 6.23 4.82
CA THR A 37 -5.32 6.49 5.02
C THR A 37 -5.54 7.79 5.81
N LYS A 38 -4.62 8.12 6.72
CA LYS A 38 -4.70 9.26 7.65
C LYS A 38 -4.16 10.55 7.03
N ASP A 39 -3.26 10.45 6.06
CA ASP A 39 -2.69 11.57 5.32
C ASP A 39 -2.77 11.32 3.81
N ARG A 40 -3.95 11.61 3.24
CA ARG A 40 -4.20 11.42 1.80
C ARG A 40 -3.53 12.49 0.94
N ASP A 41 -3.23 13.64 1.53
CA ASP A 41 -2.61 14.77 0.84
C ASP A 41 -1.08 14.65 0.83
N GLY A 42 -0.50 13.85 1.74
CA GLY A 42 0.92 13.49 1.79
C GLY A 42 1.44 12.72 0.57
N GLY A 43 0.56 12.30 -0.33
CA GLY A 43 0.90 11.73 -1.63
C GLY A 43 0.65 10.23 -1.76
N THR A 44 1.01 9.68 -2.91
CA THR A 44 0.81 8.26 -3.24
C THR A 44 2.11 7.68 -3.75
N LEU A 45 2.55 6.58 -3.15
CA LEU A 45 3.70 5.80 -3.60
C LEU A 45 3.29 4.90 -4.77
N HIS A 46 4.11 4.89 -5.81
CA HIS A 46 3.90 4.08 -7.02
C HIS A 46 4.97 2.99 -7.11
N PHE A 47 4.53 1.75 -7.20
CA PHE A 47 5.39 0.60 -7.40
C PHE A 47 5.04 -0.09 -8.70
N ASN A 48 6.02 -0.66 -9.40
CA ASN A 48 5.70 -1.73 -10.33
C ASN A 48 5.31 -3.01 -9.55
N PRO A 49 4.62 -3.99 -10.17
CA PRO A 49 4.14 -5.17 -9.44
C PRO A 49 5.27 -6.02 -8.82
N GLU A 50 6.42 -6.14 -9.49
CA GLU A 50 7.55 -6.94 -9.02
C GLU A 50 8.19 -6.37 -7.75
N ASN A 51 8.43 -5.06 -7.74
CA ASN A 51 8.99 -4.35 -6.59
C ASN A 51 8.01 -4.37 -5.41
N TRP A 52 6.70 -4.25 -5.68
CA TRP A 52 5.68 -4.36 -4.64
C TRP A 52 5.71 -5.74 -3.97
N GLN A 53 5.79 -6.81 -4.77
CA GLN A 53 5.88 -8.17 -4.23
C GLN A 53 7.16 -8.38 -3.41
N GLY A 54 8.30 -7.89 -3.91
CA GLY A 54 9.58 -7.93 -3.19
C GLY A 54 9.50 -7.19 -1.86
N PHE A 55 8.96 -5.96 -1.85
CA PHE A 55 8.76 -5.17 -0.66
C PHE A 55 7.86 -5.87 0.37
N VAL A 56 6.71 -6.40 -0.04
CA VAL A 56 5.79 -7.10 0.86
C VAL A 56 6.42 -8.37 1.43
N ASN A 57 7.21 -9.09 0.64
CA ASN A 57 7.93 -10.27 1.10
C ASN A 57 8.99 -9.91 2.14
N LEU A 58 9.77 -8.85 1.89
CA LEU A 58 10.72 -8.32 2.87
C LEU A 58 10.01 -7.89 4.15
N ALA A 59 8.95 -7.08 4.06
CA ALA A 59 8.17 -6.59 5.20
C ALA A 59 7.64 -7.73 6.09
N LYS A 60 7.27 -8.89 5.51
CA LYS A 60 6.87 -10.08 6.28
C LYS A 60 8.01 -10.72 7.05
N GLN A 61 9.25 -10.64 6.54
CA GLN A 61 10.44 -11.24 7.16
C GLN A 61 10.98 -10.39 8.32
N ILE A 62 11.02 -9.07 8.16
CA ILE A 62 11.51 -8.15 9.20
C ILE A 62 10.56 -8.06 10.39
N GLY A 63 9.26 -8.37 10.20
CA GLY A 63 8.25 -8.21 11.25
C GLY A 63 8.04 -6.74 11.67
N PRO A 64 7.20 -6.47 12.68
CA PRO A 64 7.19 -5.15 13.30
C PRO A 64 8.56 -4.93 13.94
N VAL A 65 9.30 -3.94 13.46
CA VAL A 65 10.48 -3.45 14.16
C VAL A 65 9.96 -2.81 15.44
N GLY A 66 10.24 -3.45 16.59
CA GLY A 66 9.91 -2.94 17.91
C GLY A 66 10.67 -1.66 18.23
#